data_AF-A0A4Q7VGD6-F1
#
_entry.id   AF-A0A4Q7VGD6-F1
#
_cell.length_a   1.000
_cell.length_b   1.000
_cell.length_c   1.000
_cell.angle_alpha   90.00
_cell.angle_beta   90.00
_cell.angle_gamma   90.00
#
_symmetry.space_group_name_H-M   'P 1'
#
loop_
_entity.id
_entity.type
_entity.pdbx_description
1 polymer ?
#
loop_
_entity_poly.entity_id
_entity_poly.type
_entity_poly.pdbx_seq_one_letter_code
_entity_poly.pdbx_strand_id
1 'polypeptide(L)'
;MRRASLLAALLLAAAPAIAQKIYRCGPDASTYSQQPCADGKALDLSDPRSAAQRREAQKAATQNAKLADAMEREREQAERRIKPATAGSLSAEPEPPAQVAKAPKAAASKPTIYREPVKPKTSPQ
;
A
#
# COMPACT_ATOMS: atom_id res chain seq x y z
N MET A 1 37.51 -23.31 0.30
CA MET A 1 37.64 -22.19 -0.67
C MET A 1 36.31 -21.73 -1.25
N ARG A 2 35.42 -22.60 -1.77
CA ARG A 2 34.11 -22.20 -2.34
C ARG A 2 33.17 -21.41 -1.42
N ARG A 3 33.16 -21.69 -0.11
CA ARG A 3 32.34 -20.96 0.87
C ARG A 3 32.85 -19.54 1.16
N ALA A 4 34.17 -19.32 1.10
CA ALA A 4 34.77 -18.00 1.23
C ALA A 4 34.46 -17.11 0.01
N SER A 5 34.40 -17.71 -1.19
CA SER A 5 34.00 -17.01 -2.42
C SER A 5 32.54 -16.57 -2.43
N LEU A 6 31.63 -17.36 -1.84
CA LEU A 6 30.20 -16.99 -1.72
C LEU A 6 29.97 -15.82 -0.75
N LEU A 7 30.69 -15.80 0.38
CA LEU A 7 30.62 -14.68 1.34
C LEU A 7 31.18 -13.39 0.75
N ALA A 8 32.30 -13.44 0.03
CA ALA A 8 32.88 -12.26 -0.61
C ALA A 8 31.98 -11.66 -1.70
N ALA A 9 31.26 -12.49 -2.47
CA ALA A 9 30.30 -12.02 -3.47
C ALA A 9 29.06 -11.35 -2.84
N LEU A 10 28.61 -11.83 -1.68
CA LEU A 10 27.45 -11.25 -0.98
C LEU A 10 27.76 -9.87 -0.37
N LEU A 11 28.99 -9.65 0.10
CA LEU A 11 29.43 -8.36 0.63
C LEU A 11 29.57 -7.27 -0.46
N LEU A 12 29.91 -7.64 -1.69
CA LEU A 12 30.05 -6.67 -2.79
C LEU A 12 28.69 -6.12 -3.29
N ALA A 13 27.60 -6.86 -3.08
CA ALA A 13 26.25 -6.43 -3.45
C ALA A 13 25.64 -5.39 -2.49
N ALA A 14 26.26 -5.18 -1.32
CA ALA A 14 25.81 -4.21 -0.32
C ALA A 14 26.45 -2.83 -0.47
N ALA A 15 27.15 -2.56 -1.58
CA ALA A 15 27.70 -1.24 -1.84
C ALA A 15 26.55 -0.22 -1.92
N PRO A 16 26.57 0.86 -1.10
CA PRO A 16 25.58 1.91 -1.22
C PRO A 16 25.67 2.49 -2.63
N ALA A 17 24.55 2.55 -3.35
CA ALA A 17 24.48 3.23 -4.63
C ALA A 17 24.79 4.72 -4.38
N ILE A 18 26.00 5.13 -4.70
CA ILE A 18 26.42 6.52 -4.62
C ILE A 18 25.56 7.28 -5.62
N ALA A 19 24.82 8.30 -5.16
CA ALA A 19 23.98 9.11 -6.03
C ALA A 19 24.84 9.66 -7.17
N GLN A 20 24.55 9.23 -8.40
CA GLN A 20 25.30 9.67 -9.57
C GLN A 20 24.96 11.14 -9.83
N LYS A 21 25.99 12.00 -9.88
CA LYS A 21 25.78 13.41 -10.22
C LYS A 21 25.42 13.51 -11.70
N ILE A 22 24.16 13.83 -11.97
CA ILE A 22 23.66 14.09 -13.33
C ILE A 22 23.53 15.60 -13.52
N TYR A 23 23.94 16.09 -14.68
CA TYR A 23 23.86 17.48 -15.07
C TYR A 23 22.88 17.62 -16.23
N ARG A 24 22.09 18.69 -16.23
CA ARG A 24 21.35 19.13 -17.43
C ARG A 24 22.16 20.18 -18.17
N CYS A 25 22.57 19.84 -19.38
CA CYS A 25 23.42 20.61 -20.27
C CYS A 25 22.63 21.18 -21.46
N GLY A 26 23.16 22.25 -22.05
CA GLY A 26 22.62 22.91 -23.23
C GLY A 26 21.75 24.13 -22.91
N PRO A 27 21.46 24.99 -23.92
CA PRO A 27 20.76 26.25 -23.73
C PRO A 27 19.36 26.08 -23.13
N ASP A 28 18.67 24.99 -23.47
CA ASP A 28 17.33 24.66 -22.98
C ASP A 28 17.33 23.59 -21.85
N ALA A 29 18.51 23.23 -21.33
CA ALA A 29 18.66 22.18 -20.30
C ALA A 29 18.03 20.82 -20.67
N SER A 30 17.98 20.48 -21.95
CA SER A 30 17.31 19.29 -22.51
C SER A 30 18.20 18.04 -22.57
N THR A 31 19.53 18.21 -22.45
CA THR A 31 20.49 17.09 -22.53
C THR A 31 20.97 16.71 -21.15
N TYR A 32 20.96 15.42 -20.82
CA TYR A 32 21.51 14.92 -19.55
C TYR A 32 22.92 14.37 -19.75
N SER A 33 23.83 14.71 -18.84
CA SER A 33 25.22 14.23 -18.85
C SER A 33 25.66 13.77 -17.46
N GLN A 34 26.52 12.76 -17.41
CA GLN A 34 27.21 12.36 -16.18
C GLN A 34 28.50 13.18 -15.95
N GLN A 35 28.94 13.93 -16.95
CA GLN A 35 30.08 14.84 -16.86
C GLN A 35 29.58 16.29 -16.69
N PRO A 36 30.23 17.09 -15.85
CA PRO A 36 29.91 18.51 -15.71
C PRO A 36 30.15 19.23 -17.05
N CYS A 37 29.24 20.14 -17.38
CA CYS A 37 29.29 20.97 -18.59
C CYS A 37 29.27 22.46 -18.19
N ALA A 38 29.80 23.33 -19.05
CA ALA A 38 30.00 24.77 -18.73
C ALA A 38 28.70 25.46 -18.28
N ASP A 39 27.58 25.16 -18.94
CA ASP A 39 26.24 25.70 -18.62
C ASP A 39 25.39 24.71 -17.80
N GLY A 40 26.01 23.68 -17.22
CA GLY A 40 25.34 22.55 -16.61
C GLY A 40 24.82 22.81 -15.21
N LYS A 41 23.52 22.59 -14.99
CA LYS A 41 22.98 22.54 -13.62
C LYS A 41 23.02 21.11 -13.09
N ALA A 42 23.65 20.93 -11.93
CA ALA A 42 23.62 19.66 -11.21
C ALA A 42 22.19 19.38 -10.73
N LEU A 43 21.72 18.16 -10.97
CA LEU A 43 20.44 17.67 -10.49
C LEU A 43 20.61 16.92 -9.18
N ASP A 44 19.79 17.27 -8.20
CA ASP A 44 19.60 16.46 -7.01
C ASP A 44 18.64 15.31 -7.36
N LEU A 45 19.17 14.09 -7.32
CA LEU A 45 18.41 12.84 -7.56
C LEU A 45 18.16 12.07 -6.26
N SER A 46 18.36 12.72 -5.11
CA SER A 46 18.06 12.12 -3.81
C SER A 46 16.58 11.81 -3.69
N ASP A 47 16.23 10.67 -3.08
CA ASP A 47 14.84 10.34 -2.77
C ASP A 47 14.28 11.37 -1.77
N PRO A 48 13.28 12.19 -2.15
CA PRO A 48 12.75 13.23 -1.27
C PRO A 48 11.95 12.66 -0.10
N ARG A 49 11.65 11.36 -0.09
CA ARG A 49 10.84 10.72 0.96
C ARG A 49 11.61 10.64 2.26
N SER A 50 10.94 11.00 3.36
CA SER A 50 11.46 10.83 4.71
C SER A 50 11.49 9.37 5.14
N ALA A 51 12.27 9.06 6.19
CA ALA A 51 12.31 7.71 6.75
C ALA A 51 10.95 7.27 7.32
N ALA A 52 10.14 8.21 7.84
CA ALA A 52 8.79 7.94 8.33
C ALA A 52 7.86 7.53 7.17
N GLN A 53 7.88 8.29 6.07
CA GLN A 53 7.09 7.98 4.87
C GLN A 53 7.44 6.61 4.29
N ARG A 54 8.73 6.24 4.27
CA ARG A 54 9.15 4.91 3.83
C ARG A 54 8.60 3.80 4.74
N ARG A 55 8.63 3.99 6.06
CA ARG A 55 8.09 3.02 7.03
C ARG A 55 6.58 2.86 6.90
N GLU A 56 5.87 3.96 6.72
CA GLU A 56 4.41 3.95 6.49
C GLU A 56 4.05 3.21 5.20
N ALA A 57 4.75 3.50 4.10
CA ALA A 57 4.56 2.80 2.82
C ALA A 57 4.82 1.29 2.95
N GLN A 58 5.88 0.89 3.66
CA GLN A 58 6.18 -0.52 3.91
C GLN A 58 5.10 -1.20 4.76
N LYS A 59 4.57 -0.51 5.78
CA LYS A 59 3.46 -1.01 6.61
C LYS A 59 2.21 -1.23 5.76
N ALA A 60 1.83 -0.25 4.94
CA ALA A 60 0.69 -0.36 4.04
C ALA A 60 0.87 -1.50 3.03
N ALA A 61 2.04 -1.61 2.40
CA ALA A 61 2.35 -2.71 1.47
C ALA A 61 2.22 -4.09 2.15
N THR A 62 2.73 -4.22 3.38
CA THR A 62 2.63 -5.47 4.15
C THR A 62 1.18 -5.83 4.49
N GLN A 63 0.37 -4.84 4.86
CA GLN A 63 -1.05 -5.05 5.15
C GLN A 63 -1.82 -5.46 3.89
N ASN A 64 -1.55 -4.79 2.76
CA ASN A 64 -2.16 -5.11 1.48
C ASN A 64 -1.80 -6.52 1.00
N ALA A 65 -0.54 -6.93 1.15
CA ALA A 65 -0.11 -8.29 0.82
C ALA A 65 -0.88 -9.34 1.63
N LYS A 66 -1.00 -9.15 2.95
CA LYS A 66 -1.76 -10.06 3.82
C LYS A 66 -3.23 -10.15 3.45
N LEU A 67 -3.84 -9.02 3.07
CA LEU A 67 -5.23 -8.98 2.62
C LEU A 67 -5.39 -9.74 1.30
N ALA A 68 -4.49 -9.50 0.34
CA ALA A 68 -4.50 -10.21 -0.94
C ALA A 68 -4.38 -11.74 -0.73
N ASP A 69 -3.46 -12.19 0.12
CA ASP A 69 -3.33 -13.62 0.44
C ASP A 69 -4.59 -14.19 1.09
N ALA A 70 -5.29 -13.41 1.92
CA ALA A 70 -6.54 -13.83 2.53
C ALA A 70 -7.66 -13.98 1.50
N MET A 71 -7.78 -13.04 0.58
CA MET A 71 -8.75 -13.10 -0.53
C MET A 71 -8.47 -14.28 -1.46
N GLU A 72 -7.20 -14.59 -1.73
CA GLU A 72 -6.82 -15.76 -2.49
C GLU A 72 -7.25 -17.06 -1.81
N ARG A 73 -6.97 -17.20 -0.52
CA ARG A 73 -7.42 -18.39 0.25
C ARG A 73 -8.95 -18.50 0.27
N GLU A 74 -9.66 -17.38 0.39
CA GLU A 74 -11.11 -17.37 0.35
C GLU A 74 -11.64 -17.84 -1.00
N ARG A 75 -11.06 -17.36 -2.11
CA ARG A 75 -11.38 -17.81 -3.46
C ARG A 75 -11.19 -19.31 -3.61
N GLU A 76 -10.03 -19.85 -3.21
CA GLU A 76 -9.76 -21.29 -3.29
C GLU A 76 -10.75 -22.11 -2.43
N GLN A 77 -11.12 -21.61 -1.25
CA GLN A 77 -12.11 -22.28 -0.41
C GLN A 77 -13.50 -22.26 -1.05
N ALA A 78 -13.90 -21.16 -1.67
CA ALA A 78 -15.16 -21.06 -2.40
C ALA A 78 -15.18 -22.03 -3.59
N GLU A 79 -14.12 -22.06 -4.40
CA GLU A 79 -13.97 -22.99 -5.52
C GLU A 79 -14.05 -24.46 -5.08
N ARG A 80 -13.42 -24.82 -3.96
CA ARG A 80 -13.51 -26.18 -3.39
C ARG A 80 -14.89 -26.54 -2.87
N ARG A 81 -15.68 -25.55 -2.44
CA ARG A 81 -17.05 -25.76 -1.94
C ARG A 81 -18.06 -25.92 -3.08
N ILE A 82 -17.79 -25.33 -4.24
CA ILE A 82 -18.59 -25.55 -5.45
C ILE A 82 -18.29 -26.96 -5.96
N LYS A 83 -19.18 -27.90 -5.64
CA LYS A 83 -19.19 -29.19 -6.35
C LYS A 83 -19.67 -28.92 -7.77
N PRO A 84 -18.96 -29.38 -8.82
CA PRO A 84 -19.44 -29.21 -10.18
C PRO A 84 -20.81 -29.89 -10.27
N ALA A 85 -21.81 -29.12 -10.71
CA ALA A 85 -23.10 -29.66 -11.09
C ALA A 85 -22.85 -30.84 -12.04
N THR A 86 -23.34 -32.02 -11.69
CA THR A 86 -23.31 -33.17 -12.58
C THR A 86 -23.95 -32.76 -13.91
N ALA A 87 -23.40 -33.25 -15.02
CA ALA A 87 -23.90 -32.95 -16.36
C ALA A 87 -25.42 -33.25 -16.42
N GLY A 88 -26.24 -32.19 -16.39
CA GLY A 88 -27.71 -32.29 -16.35
C GLY A 88 -28.42 -31.43 -15.28
N SER A 89 -27.74 -30.85 -14.29
CA SER A 89 -28.41 -29.94 -13.33
C SER A 89 -28.50 -28.51 -13.87
N LEU A 90 -29.70 -28.10 -14.32
CA LEU A 90 -30.04 -26.72 -14.70
C LEU A 90 -30.69 -25.93 -13.55
N SER A 91 -30.65 -26.44 -12.33
CA SER A 91 -31.26 -25.78 -11.18
C SER A 91 -30.19 -25.08 -10.36
N ALA A 92 -30.32 -23.76 -10.19
CA ALA A 92 -29.56 -23.02 -9.21
C ALA A 92 -29.81 -23.64 -7.82
N GLU A 93 -28.76 -24.11 -7.17
CA GLU A 93 -28.85 -24.59 -5.79
C GLU A 93 -29.25 -23.39 -4.90
N PRO A 94 -30.29 -23.51 -4.06
CA PRO A 94 -30.74 -22.38 -3.25
C PRO A 94 -29.61 -21.93 -2.31
N GLU A 95 -29.31 -20.63 -2.32
CA GLU A 95 -28.38 -20.03 -1.35
C GLU A 95 -28.77 -20.46 0.07
N PRO A 96 -27.83 -20.93 0.91
CA PRO A 96 -28.13 -21.17 2.30
C PRO A 96 -28.64 -19.86 2.91
N PRO A 97 -29.74 -19.88 3.69
CA PRO A 97 -30.31 -18.66 4.22
C PRO A 97 -29.24 -17.95 5.04
N ALA A 98 -29.03 -16.66 4.73
CA ALA A 98 -28.22 -15.78 5.53
C ALA A 98 -28.62 -15.98 6.99
N GLN A 99 -27.69 -16.44 7.84
CA GLN A 99 -27.93 -16.51 9.26
C GLN A 99 -28.05 -15.07 9.75
N VAL A 100 -29.29 -14.59 9.80
CA VAL A 100 -29.61 -13.32 10.43
C VAL A 100 -29.28 -13.51 11.90
N ALA A 101 -28.10 -13.06 12.31
CA ALA A 101 -27.76 -12.95 13.72
C ALA A 101 -28.90 -12.18 14.38
N LYS A 102 -29.60 -12.80 15.32
CA LYS A 102 -30.69 -12.15 16.05
C LYS A 102 -30.11 -10.89 16.68
N ALA A 103 -30.55 -9.72 16.20
CA ALA A 103 -30.21 -8.45 16.81
C ALA A 103 -30.61 -8.51 18.30
N PRO A 104 -29.73 -8.19 19.25
CA PRO A 104 -30.13 -8.05 20.63
C PRO A 104 -31.16 -6.92 20.71
N LYS A 105 -32.29 -7.18 21.38
CA LYS A 105 -33.35 -6.18 21.58
C LYS A 105 -32.74 -4.98 22.31
N ALA A 106 -32.67 -3.85 21.62
CA ALA A 106 -32.27 -2.59 22.21
C ALA A 106 -33.31 -2.19 23.27
N ALA A 107 -32.90 -2.19 24.54
CA ALA A 107 -33.64 -1.51 25.59
C ALA A 107 -33.63 -0.02 25.28
N ALA A 108 -34.81 0.59 25.30
CA ALA A 108 -35.02 1.99 24.95
C ALA A 108 -34.14 2.94 25.77
N SER A 109 -33.11 3.52 25.15
CA SER A 109 -32.41 4.69 25.68
C SER A 109 -33.17 5.95 25.29
N LYS A 110 -33.56 6.75 26.28
CA LYS A 110 -34.28 8.02 26.16
C LYS A 110 -33.58 8.97 25.16
N PRO A 111 -34.32 9.80 24.41
CA PRO A 111 -33.73 10.71 23.44
C PRO A 111 -32.85 11.75 24.16
N THR A 112 -31.56 11.75 23.86
CA THR A 112 -30.68 12.88 24.17
C THR A 112 -31.12 14.05 23.29
N ILE A 113 -31.67 15.09 23.93
CA ILE A 113 -31.93 16.37 23.28
C ILE A 113 -30.60 16.87 22.72
N TYR A 114 -30.50 17.00 21.40
CA TYR A 114 -29.36 17.62 20.73
C TYR A 114 -29.32 19.09 21.14
N ARG A 115 -28.39 19.46 22.03
CA ARG A 115 -28.07 20.87 22.24
C ARG A 115 -27.18 21.31 21.09
N GLU A 116 -27.70 22.24 20.30
CA GLU A 116 -26.97 22.90 19.22
C GLU A 116 -25.66 23.51 19.78
N PRO A 117 -24.50 23.29 19.13
CA PRO A 117 -23.25 23.86 19.60
C PRO A 117 -23.30 25.39 19.47
N VAL A 118 -23.17 26.09 20.61
CA VAL A 118 -23.02 27.55 20.64
C VAL A 118 -21.75 27.92 19.88
N LYS A 119 -21.91 28.65 18.77
CA LYS A 119 -20.79 29.18 17.99
C LYS A 119 -19.91 30.07 18.89
N PRO A 120 -18.57 29.92 18.87
CA PRO A 120 -17.70 30.80 19.64
C PRO A 120 -17.81 32.23 19.07
N LYS A 121 -18.08 33.20 19.94
CA LYS A 121 -18.03 34.62 19.58
C LYS A 121 -16.56 35.00 19.35
N THR A 122 -16.18 35.24 18.11
CA THR A 122 -14.98 36.04 17.80
C THR A 122 -15.17 37.43 18.38
N SER A 123 -14.41 37.78 19.42
CA SER A 123 -14.22 39.17 19.84
C SER A 123 -13.14 39.81 18.95
N PRO A 124 -13.31 41.07 18.54
CA PRO A 124 -12.29 41.81 17.80
C PRO A 124 -11.26 42.36 18.78
N GLN A 125 -9.97 42.21 18.47
CA GLN A 125 -8.92 43.22 18.66
C GLN A 125 -7.79 42.91 17.67
#